data_AF-A0A5D0J6K8-F1
#
_entry.id   AF-A0A5D0J6K8-F1
#
_cell.length_a   1.000
_cell.length_b   1.000
_cell.length_c   1.000
_cell.angle_alpha   90.00
_cell.angle_beta   90.00
_cell.angle_gamma   90.00
#
_symmetry.space_group_name_H-M   'P 1'
#
loop_
_entity.id
_entity.type
_entity.pdbx_description
1 polymer ?
#
loop_
_entity_poly.entity_id
_entity_poly.type
_entity_poly.pdbx_seq_one_letter_code
_entity_poly.pdbx_strand_id
1 'polypeptide(L)'
;VNNFDAGYIDKENEVIVGLQTDMLLKRAMKPFGGFKVVQKALSEHGLVASDTVSELFSKYVKSHNDGVFAAYNAEIRKFRSNGLLTGLPDNYARGRIIGDYRRVALYGINALIEAKKADLKAITGPMTDAVIRLREEVSDQ
;
A
#
# COMPACT_ATOMS: atom_id res chain seq x y z
N VAL A 1 1.34 -3.31 8.90
CA VAL A 1 0.29 -2.57 9.67
C VAL A 1 0.78 -2.17 11.07
N ASN A 2 1.80 -2.85 11.60
CA ASN A 2 2.33 -2.77 12.95
C ASN A 2 3.76 -2.16 13.02
N ASN A 3 4.09 -1.22 12.13
CA ASN A 3 5.45 -0.64 12.05
C ASN A 3 5.70 0.50 13.05
N PHE A 4 4.65 0.99 13.71
CA PHE A 4 4.73 2.07 14.68
C PHE A 4 4.08 1.62 15.97
N ASP A 5 4.59 2.14 17.09
CA ASP A 5 3.95 2.01 18.39
C ASP A 5 2.63 2.81 18.43
N ALA A 6 1.85 2.60 19.49
CA ALA A 6 0.62 3.36 19.71
C ALA A 6 0.93 4.84 19.98
N GLY A 7 0.43 5.72 19.11
CA GLY A 7 0.43 7.17 19.31
C GLY A 7 -0.86 7.68 19.92
N TYR A 8 -0.77 8.79 20.66
CA TYR A 8 -1.88 9.45 21.35
C TYR A 8 -1.79 10.98 21.18
N ILE A 9 -2.92 11.65 21.23
CA ILE A 9 -2.98 13.12 21.30
C ILE A 9 -3.01 13.55 22.77
N ASP A 10 -3.93 12.96 23.52
CA ASP A 10 -4.15 13.17 24.95
C ASP A 10 -4.79 11.91 25.52
N LYS A 11 -3.93 10.97 25.91
CA LYS A 11 -4.31 9.59 26.21
C LYS A 11 -5.37 9.49 27.32
N GLU A 12 -5.41 10.43 28.24
CA GLU A 12 -6.37 10.42 29.36
C GLU A 12 -7.77 10.86 28.93
N ASN A 13 -7.87 11.64 27.86
CA ASN A 13 -9.13 12.26 27.41
C ASN A 13 -9.67 11.65 26.09
N GLU A 14 -8.94 10.72 25.46
CA GLU A 14 -9.34 10.07 24.21
C GLU A 14 -10.32 8.90 24.43
N VAL A 15 -11.57 9.05 23.96
CA VAL A 15 -12.58 7.97 23.97
C VAL A 15 -12.35 6.95 22.84
N ILE A 16 -11.90 7.43 21.67
CA ILE A 16 -11.57 6.62 20.51
C ILE A 16 -10.12 6.92 20.14
N VAL A 17 -9.27 5.89 20.18
CA VAL A 17 -7.84 5.99 19.93
C VAL A 17 -7.48 5.52 18.52
N GLY A 18 -6.32 5.96 18.04
CA GLY A 18 -5.72 5.45 16.81
C GLY A 18 -5.08 6.55 15.96
N LEU A 19 -3.76 6.47 15.81
CA LEU A 19 -2.99 7.32 14.91
C LEU A 19 -2.31 6.49 13.81
N GLN A 20 -1.97 7.13 12.69
CA GLN A 20 -1.26 6.48 11.58
C GLN A 20 0.19 6.11 11.92
N THR A 21 0.77 6.83 12.87
CA THR A 21 2.12 6.61 13.41
C THR A 21 2.07 6.76 14.93
N ASP A 22 3.22 6.69 15.57
CA ASP A 22 3.46 6.93 16.99
C ASP A 22 3.23 8.39 17.44
N MET A 23 2.97 9.33 16.51
CA MET A 23 2.83 10.75 16.83
C MET A 23 1.76 11.45 15.98
N LEU A 24 1.11 12.46 16.57
CA LEU A 24 0.14 13.32 15.88
C LEU A 24 0.77 14.01 14.67
N LEU A 25 0.08 13.95 13.52
CA LEU A 25 0.45 14.57 12.23
C LEU A 25 1.80 14.12 11.63
N LYS A 26 2.49 13.15 12.25
CA LYS A 26 3.69 12.54 11.66
C LYS A 26 3.30 11.67 10.47
N ARG A 27 3.88 11.96 9.30
CA ARG A 27 3.60 11.26 8.04
C ARG A 27 4.46 10.00 7.92
N ALA A 28 3.84 8.86 7.65
CA ALA A 28 4.55 7.64 7.30
C ALA A 28 5.03 7.68 5.85
N MET A 29 6.23 7.14 5.59
CA MET A 29 6.68 6.88 4.22
C MET A 29 5.99 5.63 3.65
N LYS A 30 5.68 5.63 2.35
CA LYS A 30 5.03 4.51 1.64
C LYS A 30 5.82 4.15 0.37
N PRO A 31 6.99 3.50 0.50
CA PRO A 31 7.93 3.31 -0.62
C PRO A 31 7.44 2.33 -1.69
N PHE A 32 6.57 1.38 -1.36
CA PHE A 32 6.00 0.42 -2.32
C PHE A 32 5.21 1.08 -3.46
N GLY A 33 4.67 2.29 -3.26
CA GLY A 33 3.99 3.03 -4.33
C GLY A 33 4.94 3.65 -5.36
N GLY A 34 6.18 3.91 -4.97
CA GLY A 34 7.20 4.53 -5.81
C GLY A 34 8.30 5.18 -4.98
N PHE A 35 9.49 4.58 -4.94
CA PHE A 35 10.58 5.05 -4.09
C PHE A 35 11.14 6.42 -4.54
N LYS A 36 11.19 6.68 -5.85
CA LYS A 36 11.62 7.98 -6.39
C LYS A 36 10.75 9.15 -5.90
N VAL A 37 9.44 8.92 -5.74
CA VAL A 37 8.52 9.93 -5.21
C VAL A 37 8.82 10.22 -3.74
N VAL A 38 9.10 9.18 -2.96
CA VAL A 38 9.51 9.33 -1.55
C VAL A 38 10.81 10.12 -1.45
N GLN A 39 11.82 9.80 -2.27
CA GLN A 39 13.09 10.54 -2.28
C GLN A 39 12.89 12.02 -2.61
N LYS A 40 12.06 12.33 -3.62
CA LYS A 40 11.75 13.72 -3.98
C LYS A 40 11.06 14.47 -2.82
N ALA A 41 10.04 13.85 -2.22
CA ALA A 41 9.31 14.46 -1.10
C ALA A 41 10.23 14.72 0.12
N LEU A 42 11.16 13.80 0.41
CA LEU A 42 12.15 14.02 1.47
C LEU A 42 13.10 15.17 1.12
N SER A 43 13.60 15.23 -0.12
CA SER A 43 14.51 16.29 -0.56
C SER A 43 13.89 17.69 -0.51
N GLU A 44 12.58 17.81 -0.78
CA GLU A 44 11.80 19.06 -0.64
C GLU A 44 11.76 19.57 0.81
N HIS A 45 12.00 18.67 1.77
CA HIS A 45 12.09 18.97 3.20
C HIS A 45 13.54 18.97 3.73
N GLY A 46 14.54 18.88 2.84
CA GLY A 46 15.96 18.80 3.24
C GLY A 46 16.34 17.49 3.94
N LEU A 47 15.53 16.44 3.77
CA LEU A 47 15.72 15.13 4.37
C LEU A 47 16.21 14.12 3.33
N VAL A 48 16.80 13.03 3.82
CA VAL A 48 17.25 11.89 3.01
C VAL A 48 16.65 10.62 3.57
N ALA A 49 16.31 9.67 2.70
CA ALA A 49 15.88 8.34 3.14
C ALA A 49 17.06 7.60 3.79
N SER A 50 16.80 6.82 4.83
CA SER A 50 17.82 5.97 5.45
C SER A 50 18.51 5.07 4.42
N ASP A 51 19.81 4.82 4.58
CA ASP A 51 20.59 4.01 3.64
C ASP A 51 20.01 2.61 3.42
N THR A 52 19.51 1.97 4.49
CA THR A 52 18.87 0.65 4.39
C THR A 52 17.65 0.65 3.48
N VAL A 53 16.75 1.64 3.62
CA VAL A 53 15.56 1.74 2.75
C VAL A 53 15.98 2.07 1.32
N SER A 54 16.97 2.94 1.14
CA SER A 54 17.52 3.27 -0.16
C SER A 54 18.10 2.04 -0.86
N GLU A 55 18.87 1.23 -0.15
CA GLU A 55 19.41 -0.03 -0.68
C GLU A 55 18.31 -1.02 -1.05
N LEU A 56 17.34 -1.23 -0.16
CA LEU A 56 16.22 -2.14 -0.40
C LEU A 56 15.46 -1.78 -1.67
N PHE A 57 14.99 -0.55 -1.80
CA PHE A 57 14.17 -0.13 -2.94
C PHE A 57 14.97 0.22 -4.21
N SER A 58 16.30 0.25 -4.14
CA SER A 58 17.15 0.41 -5.33
C SER A 58 17.65 -0.92 -5.88
N LYS A 59 17.80 -1.95 -5.04
CA LYS A 59 18.42 -3.22 -5.43
C LYS A 59 17.49 -4.44 -5.37
N TYR A 60 16.61 -4.49 -4.37
CA TYR A 60 15.93 -5.74 -3.99
C TYR A 60 14.42 -5.69 -4.14
N VAL A 61 13.81 -4.53 -3.93
CA VAL A 61 12.36 -4.35 -3.90
C VAL A 61 11.93 -3.55 -5.12
N LYS A 62 11.09 -4.16 -5.96
CA LYS A 62 10.44 -3.47 -7.07
C LYS A 62 9.17 -2.76 -6.57
N SER A 63 9.08 -1.45 -6.78
CA SER A 63 7.86 -0.69 -6.44
C SER A 63 6.81 -0.76 -7.54
N HIS A 64 5.57 -0.35 -7.24
CA HIS A 64 4.50 -0.17 -8.23
C HIS A 64 4.95 0.74 -9.37
N ASN A 65 5.58 1.88 -9.04
CA ASN A 65 6.13 2.80 -10.04
C ASN A 65 7.13 2.11 -10.98
N ASP A 66 8.04 1.30 -10.46
CA ASP A 66 9.01 0.58 -11.29
C ASP A 66 8.33 -0.46 -12.20
N GLY A 67 7.30 -1.14 -11.69
CA GLY A 67 6.45 -2.06 -12.46
C GLY A 67 5.77 -1.37 -13.63
N VAL A 68 5.07 -0.27 -13.36
CA VAL A 68 4.34 0.50 -14.38
C VAL A 68 5.32 1.03 -15.45
N PHE A 69 6.42 1.64 -15.03
CA PHE A 69 7.41 2.19 -15.96
C PHE A 69 8.25 1.13 -16.65
N ALA A 70 8.27 -0.13 -16.21
CA ALA A 70 8.82 -1.23 -17.00
C ALA A 70 7.86 -1.66 -18.13
N ALA A 71 6.55 -1.59 -17.88
CA ALA A 71 5.51 -2.03 -18.82
C ALA A 71 5.07 -0.94 -19.83
N TYR A 72 5.25 0.35 -19.51
CA TYR A 72 4.87 1.45 -20.40
C TYR A 72 5.62 1.44 -21.72
N ASN A 73 4.86 1.41 -22.82
CA ASN A 73 5.36 1.58 -24.18
C ASN A 73 5.67 3.06 -24.50
N ALA A 74 6.25 3.30 -25.69
CA ALA A 74 6.64 4.65 -26.12
C ALA A 74 5.45 5.61 -26.28
N GLU A 75 4.29 5.10 -26.70
CA GLU A 75 3.08 5.88 -26.91
C GLU A 75 2.52 6.44 -25.60
N ILE A 76 2.35 5.59 -24.57
CA ILE A 76 1.86 6.01 -23.25
C ILE A 76 2.78 7.08 -22.67
N ARG A 77 4.11 6.89 -22.79
CA ARG A 77 5.09 7.87 -22.31
C ARG A 77 4.95 9.21 -23.01
N LYS A 78 4.73 9.20 -24.33
CA LYS A 78 4.55 10.42 -25.14
C LYS A 78 3.28 11.16 -24.75
N PHE A 79 2.16 10.47 -24.54
CA PHE A 79 0.93 11.11 -24.07
C PHE A 79 1.10 11.73 -22.69
N ARG A 80 1.80 11.03 -21.78
CA ARG A 80 2.08 11.53 -20.43
C ARG A 80 3.00 12.75 -20.45
N SER A 81 4.09 12.71 -21.20
CA SER A 81 5.05 13.83 -21.27
C SER A 81 4.45 15.09 -21.90
N ASN A 82 3.52 14.91 -22.84
CA ASN A 82 2.85 16.01 -23.52
C ASN A 82 1.65 16.57 -22.74
N GLY A 83 1.35 16.03 -21.55
CA GLY A 83 0.21 16.46 -20.75
C GLY A 83 -1.16 16.05 -21.30
N LEU A 84 -1.20 15.20 -22.32
CA LEU A 84 -2.45 14.69 -22.91
C LEU A 84 -3.14 13.67 -21.99
N LEU A 85 -2.36 12.93 -21.22
CA LEU A 85 -2.85 12.01 -20.20
C LEU A 85 -2.07 12.24 -18.90
N THR A 86 -2.70 12.85 -17.90
CA THR A 86 -2.07 13.25 -16.64
C THR A 86 -2.81 12.70 -15.43
N GLY A 87 -2.15 12.68 -14.28
CA GLY A 87 -2.77 12.28 -13.02
C GLY A 87 -3.04 10.77 -12.88
N LEU A 88 -2.51 9.93 -13.78
CA LEU A 88 -2.61 8.48 -13.65
C LEU A 88 -1.98 7.99 -12.33
N PRO A 89 -2.50 6.92 -11.72
CA PRO A 89 -1.95 6.35 -10.48
C PRO A 89 -0.68 5.51 -10.78
N ASP A 90 0.31 6.10 -11.44
CA ASP A 90 1.58 5.46 -11.80
C ASP A 90 2.70 5.70 -10.79
N ASN A 91 2.51 6.65 -9.88
CA ASN A 91 3.51 7.08 -8.91
C ASN A 91 2.93 7.26 -7.49
N TYR A 92 1.69 6.81 -7.26
CA TYR A 92 1.03 6.75 -5.96
C TYR A 92 0.02 5.59 -5.94
N ALA A 93 -0.48 5.25 -4.74
CA ALA A 93 -1.46 4.18 -4.59
C ALA A 93 -2.80 4.55 -5.27
N ARG A 94 -3.38 3.62 -6.04
CA ARG A 94 -4.62 3.85 -6.82
C ARG A 94 -5.83 4.34 -6.00
N GLY A 95 -5.87 4.04 -4.71
CA GLY A 95 -7.03 4.34 -3.86
C GLY A 95 -8.31 3.73 -4.40
N ARG A 96 -9.44 4.45 -4.24
CA ARG A 96 -10.76 4.07 -4.78
C ARG A 96 -11.26 2.67 -4.37
N ILE A 97 -10.82 2.20 -3.20
CA ILE A 97 -11.28 0.96 -2.57
C ILE A 97 -11.91 1.33 -1.23
N ILE A 98 -13.13 0.86 -1.01
CA ILE A 98 -13.83 1.01 0.27
C ILE A 98 -13.95 -0.38 0.86
N GLY A 99 -13.14 -0.67 1.89
CA GLY A 99 -13.35 -1.86 2.71
C GLY A 99 -14.62 -1.72 3.53
N ASP A 100 -15.34 -2.82 3.75
CA ASP A 100 -16.51 -2.78 4.63
C ASP A 100 -16.08 -2.86 6.10
N TYR A 101 -15.61 -1.72 6.64
CA TYR A 101 -15.06 -1.62 7.99
C TYR A 101 -16.07 -1.99 9.09
N ARG A 102 -17.37 -1.91 8.77
CA ARG A 102 -18.46 -2.29 9.70
C ARG A 102 -18.39 -3.76 10.08
N ARG A 103 -17.83 -4.62 9.21
CA ARG A 103 -17.67 -6.05 9.46
C ARG A 103 -16.83 -6.35 10.70
N VAL A 104 -15.83 -5.51 10.99
CA VAL A 104 -14.98 -5.67 12.17
C VAL A 104 -15.81 -5.51 13.44
N ALA A 105 -16.65 -4.47 13.50
CA ALA A 105 -17.54 -4.23 14.65
C ALA A 105 -18.67 -5.27 14.73
N LEU A 106 -19.22 -5.69 13.58
CA LEU A 106 -20.38 -6.58 13.54
C LEU A 106 -20.03 -8.05 13.83
N TYR A 107 -18.89 -8.54 13.34
CA TYR A 107 -18.53 -9.96 13.40
C TYR A 107 -17.28 -10.25 14.25
N GLY A 108 -16.43 -9.26 14.48
CA GLY A 108 -15.11 -9.46 15.10
C GLY A 108 -14.08 -10.09 14.16
N ILE A 109 -12.79 -9.83 14.42
CA ILE A 109 -11.69 -10.25 13.55
C ILE A 109 -11.59 -11.78 13.40
N ASN A 110 -11.76 -12.54 14.48
CA ASN A 110 -11.64 -14.00 14.44
C ASN A 110 -12.66 -14.64 13.48
N ALA A 111 -13.91 -14.18 13.49
CA ALA A 111 -14.93 -14.68 12.58
C ALA A 111 -14.60 -14.36 11.11
N LEU A 112 -14.05 -13.16 10.85
CA LEU A 112 -13.62 -12.76 9.51
C LEU A 112 -12.43 -13.58 9.01
N ILE A 113 -11.47 -13.90 9.88
CA ILE A 113 -10.33 -14.76 9.55
C ILE A 113 -10.81 -16.17 9.17
N GLU A 114 -11.70 -16.76 9.98
CA GLU A 114 -12.22 -18.10 9.68
C GLU A 114 -13.04 -18.13 8.37
N ALA A 115 -13.81 -17.07 8.10
CA ALA A 115 -14.47 -16.90 6.82
C ALA A 115 -13.48 -16.83 5.65
N LYS A 116 -12.36 -16.09 5.79
CA LYS A 116 -11.33 -16.00 4.74
C LYS A 116 -10.57 -17.30 4.52
N LYS A 117 -10.32 -18.09 5.57
CA LYS A 117 -9.77 -19.45 5.44
C LYS A 117 -10.74 -20.37 4.68
N ALA A 118 -12.04 -20.26 4.97
CA ALA A 118 -13.06 -21.01 4.23
C ALA A 118 -13.12 -20.59 2.75
N ASP A 119 -13.09 -19.29 2.45
CA ASP A 119 -12.98 -18.75 1.09
C ASP A 119 -11.75 -19.34 0.37
N LEU A 120 -10.57 -19.29 1.01
CA LEU A 120 -9.33 -19.82 0.45
C LEU A 120 -9.39 -21.31 0.13
N LYS A 121 -10.05 -22.09 0.99
CA LYS A 121 -10.27 -23.53 0.77
C LYS A 121 -11.25 -23.79 -0.36
N ALA A 122 -12.24 -22.92 -0.55
CA ALA A 122 -13.24 -23.05 -1.61
C ALA A 122 -12.70 -22.70 -3.00
N ILE A 123 -11.62 -21.92 -3.10
CA ILE A 123 -10.96 -21.63 -4.38
C ILE A 123 -10.23 -22.89 -4.88
N THR A 124 -10.89 -23.61 -5.78
CA THR A 124 -10.42 -24.88 -6.37
C THR A 124 -10.40 -24.81 -7.90
N GLY A 125 -9.93 -25.89 -8.54
CA GLY A 125 -9.87 -26.00 -10.00
C GLY A 125 -8.44 -25.90 -10.56
N PRO A 126 -8.30 -25.80 -11.90
CA PRO A 126 -7.00 -25.71 -12.55
C PRO A 126 -6.21 -24.48 -12.08
N MET A 127 -4.92 -24.67 -11.77
CA MET A 127 -4.01 -23.61 -11.32
C MET A 127 -3.59 -22.69 -12.48
N THR A 128 -4.55 -21.95 -13.01
CA THR A 128 -4.34 -20.85 -13.96
C THR A 128 -3.78 -19.62 -13.23
N ASP A 129 -3.20 -18.67 -13.96
CA ASP A 129 -2.71 -17.39 -13.42
C ASP A 129 -3.76 -16.68 -12.55
N ALA A 130 -5.02 -16.63 -13.02
CA ALA A 130 -6.11 -15.99 -12.27
C ALA A 130 -6.43 -16.72 -10.95
N VAL A 131 -6.39 -18.06 -10.96
CA VAL A 131 -6.65 -18.86 -9.75
C VAL A 131 -5.49 -18.74 -8.76
N ILE A 132 -4.25 -18.80 -9.24
CA ILE A 132 -3.06 -18.64 -8.39
C ILE A 132 -3.07 -17.26 -7.73
N ARG A 133 -3.27 -16.19 -8.51
CA ARG A 133 -3.34 -14.82 -8.00
C ARG A 133 -4.46 -14.65 -6.98
N LEU A 134 -5.66 -15.16 -7.27
CA LEU A 134 -6.79 -15.04 -6.33
C LEU A 134 -6.51 -15.75 -5.00
N ARG A 135 -5.86 -16.92 -5.04
CA ARG A 135 -5.48 -17.65 -3.82
C ARG A 135 -4.45 -16.88 -3.00
N GLU A 136 -3.45 -16.30 -3.64
CA GLU A 136 -2.46 -15.43 -2.99
C GLU A 136 -3.13 -14.20 -2.36
N GLU A 137 -3.97 -13.48 -3.13
CA GLU A 137 -4.68 -12.29 -2.66
C GLU A 137 -5.63 -12.58 -1.49
N VAL A 138 -6.24 -13.76 -1.42
CA VAL A 138 -7.09 -14.16 -0.27
C VAL A 138 -6.24 -14.63 0.91
N SER A 139 -5.06 -15.19 0.67
CA SER A 139 -4.13 -15.55 1.74
C SER A 139 -3.48 -14.32 2.41
N ASP A 140 -3.34 -13.22 1.67
CA ASP A 140 -2.82 -11.93 2.17
C ASP A 140 -3.86 -11.11 2.95
N GLN A 141 -5.15 -11.47 2.88
CA GLN A 141 -6.27 -10.81 3.57
C GLN A 141 -6.44 -11.29 5.01
#